data_AF-B2WPL0-F1
#
_entry.id   AF-B2WPL0-F1
#
_cell.length_a   1.000
_cell.length_b   1.000
_cell.length_c   1.000
_cell.angle_alpha   90.00
_cell.angle_beta   90.00
_cell.angle_gamma   90.00
#
_symmetry.space_group_name_H-M   'P 1'
#
loop_
_entity.id
_entity.type
_entity.pdbx_description
1 polymer ?
#
loop_
_entity_poly.entity_id
_entity_poly.type
_entity_poly.pdbx_seq_one_letter_code
_entity_poly.pdbx_strand_id
1 'polypeptide(L)'
;MHSEIEAQAASRYYGWQWQRFLLFTRQQTVHVSQQWMQAPDNMQNEIIERVNAALAYEKIPKVPDGVIHWRMETLLNRRTRTSYNESGYGRDQEEDQTTASS
;
A
#
# COMPACT_ATOMS: atom_id res chain seq x y z
N MET A 1 -3.75 11.62 9.46
CA MET A 1 -2.48 11.04 9.94
C MET A 1 -1.43 11.34 8.90
N HIS A 2 -0.30 11.90 9.33
CA HIS A 2 0.76 12.38 8.44
C HIS A 2 2.02 11.50 8.51
N SER A 3 2.13 10.61 9.50
CA SER A 3 3.30 9.74 9.67
C SER A 3 2.95 8.38 10.28
N GLU A 4 3.90 7.44 10.15
CA GLU A 4 3.81 6.11 10.76
C GLU A 4 3.78 6.18 12.30
N ILE A 5 4.55 7.11 12.89
CA ILE A 5 4.62 7.30 14.34
C ILE A 5 3.27 7.75 14.89
N GLU A 6 2.60 8.70 14.23
CA GLU A 6 1.25 9.15 14.61
C GLU A 6 0.23 8.03 14.52
N ALA A 7 0.29 7.22 13.45
CA ALA A 7 -0.61 6.10 13.24
C ALA A 7 -0.43 5.01 14.30
N GLN A 8 0.83 4.69 14.63
CA GLN A 8 1.14 3.76 15.71
C GLN A 8 0.66 4.29 17.07
N ALA A 9 0.91 5.57 17.38
CA ALA A 9 0.45 6.19 18.62
C ALA A 9 -1.09 6.16 18.73
N ALA A 10 -1.81 6.44 17.64
CA ALA A 10 -3.27 6.37 17.59
C ALA A 10 -3.82 4.95 17.80
N SER A 11 -3.10 3.92 17.31
CA SER A 11 -3.46 2.51 17.54
C SER A 11 -3.19 2.03 18.96
N ARG A 12 -2.37 2.76 19.73
CA ARG A 12 -1.86 2.34 21.05
C ARG A 12 -1.07 1.02 21.01
N TYR A 13 -0.55 0.64 19.85
CA TYR A 13 0.21 -0.59 19.68
C TYR A 13 1.69 -0.42 20.03
N TYR A 14 2.20 -1.44 20.71
CA TYR A 14 3.65 -1.61 20.93
C TYR A 14 4.29 -2.33 19.73
N GLY A 15 5.62 -2.37 19.67
CA GLY A 15 6.37 -2.77 18.46
C GLY A 15 5.88 -4.05 17.76
N TRP A 16 5.70 -5.15 18.48
CA TRP A 16 5.28 -6.42 17.86
C TRP A 16 3.83 -6.38 17.36
N GLN A 17 2.93 -5.67 18.05
CA GLN A 17 1.53 -5.50 17.62
C GLN A 17 1.47 -4.65 16.34
N TRP A 18 2.29 -3.60 16.28
CA TRP A 18 2.44 -2.77 15.10
C TRP A 18 2.93 -3.61 13.91
N GLN A 19 3.94 -4.46 14.10
CA GLN A 19 4.41 -5.37 13.05
C GLN A 19 3.32 -6.29 12.52
N ARG A 20 2.46 -6.85 13.40
CA ARG A 20 1.31 -7.67 12.97
C ARG A 20 0.29 -6.87 12.18
N PHE A 21 -0.04 -5.65 12.63
CA PHE A 21 -0.90 -4.75 11.87
C PHE A 21 -0.35 -4.43 10.47
N LEU A 22 0.95 -4.12 10.37
CA LEU A 22 1.59 -3.85 9.08
C LEU A 22 1.56 -5.07 8.15
N LEU A 23 1.70 -6.28 8.70
CA LEU A 23 1.62 -7.54 7.96
C LEU A 23 0.20 -7.79 7.43
N PHE A 24 -0.81 -7.72 8.31
CA PHE A 24 -2.20 -8.00 7.95
C PHE A 24 -2.74 -7.00 6.92
N THR A 25 -2.44 -5.71 7.08
CA THR A 25 -2.82 -4.71 6.08
C THR A 25 -2.15 -4.95 4.73
N ARG A 26 -0.86 -5.34 4.72
CA ARG A 26 -0.17 -5.73 3.47
C ARG A 26 -0.83 -6.93 2.80
N GLN A 27 -1.25 -7.94 3.56
CA GLN A 27 -1.95 -9.11 2.99
C GLN A 27 -3.26 -8.72 2.31
N GLN A 28 -4.00 -7.74 2.84
CA GLN A 28 -5.27 -7.32 2.22
C GLN A 28 -5.10 -6.59 0.88
N THR A 29 -3.92 -6.00 0.62
CA THR A 29 -3.68 -5.28 -0.65
C THR A 29 -3.72 -6.16 -1.90
N VAL A 30 -3.73 -7.50 -1.78
CA VAL A 30 -3.92 -8.40 -2.94
C VAL A 30 -5.37 -8.40 -3.42
N HIS A 31 -6.31 -7.99 -2.56
CA HIS A 31 -7.74 -7.96 -2.85
C HIS A 31 -8.21 -6.60 -3.40
N VAL A 32 -7.31 -5.61 -3.49
CA VAL A 32 -7.62 -4.27 -3.98
C VAL A 32 -6.78 -3.99 -5.22
N SER A 33 -7.42 -4.01 -6.39
CA SER A 33 -6.78 -3.68 -7.68
C SER A 33 -6.78 -2.19 -7.99
N GLN A 34 -7.58 -1.40 -7.27
CA GLN A 34 -7.80 0.03 -7.50
C GLN A 34 -7.15 0.89 -6.40
N GLN A 35 -7.14 2.21 -6.59
CA GLN A 35 -6.73 3.13 -5.53
C GLN A 35 -7.69 2.98 -4.34
N TRP A 36 -7.15 2.96 -3.11
CA TRP A 36 -7.95 2.77 -1.89
C TRP A 36 -9.16 3.69 -1.81
N MET A 37 -8.96 4.98 -2.13
CA MET A 37 -10.00 6.02 -2.08
C MET A 37 -11.11 5.84 -3.14
N GLN A 38 -10.90 4.97 -4.12
CA GLN A 38 -11.91 4.64 -5.14
C GLN A 38 -12.57 3.28 -4.88
N ALA A 39 -12.07 2.51 -3.90
CA ALA A 39 -12.69 1.24 -3.53
C ALA A 39 -14.11 1.49 -2.98
N PRO A 40 -15.11 0.70 -3.39
CA PRO A 40 -16.45 0.80 -2.83
C PRO A 40 -16.47 0.65 -1.31
N ASP A 41 -17.36 1.36 -0.61
CA ASP A 41 -17.44 1.36 0.85
C ASP A 41 -17.60 -0.04 1.44
N ASN A 42 -18.37 -0.92 0.79
CA ASN A 42 -18.54 -2.31 1.22
C ASN A 42 -17.21 -3.08 1.19
N MET A 43 -16.37 -2.84 0.18
CA MET A 43 -15.04 -3.45 0.09
C MET A 43 -14.09 -2.86 1.15
N GLN A 44 -14.16 -1.55 1.39
CA GLN A 44 -13.35 -0.92 2.44
C GLN A 44 -13.69 -1.49 3.82
N ASN A 45 -14.99 -1.59 4.12
CA ASN A 45 -15.49 -2.17 5.37
C ASN A 45 -15.08 -3.64 5.54
N GLU A 46 -15.19 -4.45 4.49
CA GLU A 46 -14.78 -5.87 4.52
C GLU A 46 -13.28 -6.02 4.86
N ILE A 47 -12.43 -5.16 4.30
CA ILE A 47 -10.99 -5.15 4.59
C ILE A 47 -10.72 -4.72 6.03
N ILE A 48 -11.40 -3.69 6.52
CA ILE A 48 -11.31 -3.22 7.91
C ILE A 48 -11.67 -4.36 8.88
N GLU A 49 -12.77 -5.06 8.61
CA GLU A 49 -13.23 -6.19 9.40
C GLU A 49 -12.21 -7.33 9.39
N ARG A 50 -11.67 -7.70 8.22
CA ARG A 50 -10.65 -8.76 8.10
C ARG A 50 -9.37 -8.44 8.86
N VAL A 51 -8.88 -7.20 8.77
CA VAL A 51 -7.69 -6.77 9.51
C VAL A 51 -7.95 -6.86 11.01
N ASN A 52 -9.08 -6.32 11.49
CA ASN A 52 -9.42 -6.36 12.91
C ASN A 52 -9.70 -7.78 13.41
N ALA A 53 -10.25 -8.67 12.58
CA ALA A 53 -10.44 -10.09 12.91
C ALA A 53 -9.10 -10.82 13.06
N ALA A 54 -8.14 -10.57 12.16
CA ALA A 54 -6.79 -11.15 12.25
C ALA A 54 -6.03 -10.67 13.49
N LEU A 55 -6.16 -9.37 13.83
CA LEU A 55 -5.61 -8.81 15.07
C LEU A 55 -6.24 -9.47 16.31
N ALA A 56 -7.57 -9.61 16.32
CA ALA A 56 -8.29 -10.23 17.43
C ALA A 56 -7.92 -11.71 17.62
N TYR A 57 -7.67 -12.44 16.53
CA TYR A 57 -7.18 -13.82 16.58
C TYR A 57 -5.86 -13.91 17.36
N GLU A 58 -4.97 -12.92 17.20
CA GLU A 58 -3.71 -12.80 17.93
C GLU A 58 -3.82 -12.07 19.28
N LYS A 59 -5.05 -11.84 19.78
CA LYS A 59 -5.31 -11.10 21.03
C LYS A 59 -4.77 -9.66 21.02
N ILE A 60 -4.64 -9.07 19.83
CA ILE A 60 -4.31 -7.66 19.66
C ILE A 60 -5.63 -6.87 19.65
N PRO A 61 -5.74 -5.75 20.42
CA PRO A 61 -6.95 -4.92 20.43
C PRO A 61 -7.30 -4.40 19.05
N LYS A 62 -8.57 -4.12 18.76
CA LYS A 62 -8.96 -3.51 17.47
C LYS A 62 -8.27 -2.16 17.29
N VAL A 63 -7.92 -1.87 16.05
CA VAL A 63 -7.34 -0.58 15.65
C VAL A 63 -8.44 0.35 15.13
N PRO A 64 -8.35 1.68 15.35
CA PRO A 64 -9.29 2.62 14.76
C PRO A 64 -9.28 2.57 13.23
N ASP A 65 -10.45 2.65 12.61
CA ASP A 65 -10.62 2.54 11.15
C ASP A 65 -9.77 3.56 10.40
N GLY A 66 -9.66 4.79 10.91
CA GLY A 66 -8.81 5.83 10.32
C GLY A 66 -7.34 5.43 10.17
N VAL A 67 -6.82 4.57 11.05
CA VAL A 67 -5.44 4.05 10.95
C VAL A 67 -5.35 3.01 9.83
N ILE A 68 -6.38 2.19 9.64
CA ILE A 68 -6.46 1.24 8.52
C ILE A 68 -6.58 2.02 7.20
N HIS A 69 -7.45 3.04 7.12
CA HIS A 69 -7.58 3.85 5.91
C HIS A 69 -6.26 4.51 5.53
N TRP A 70 -5.60 5.19 6.48
CA TRP A 70 -4.29 5.80 6.26
C TRP A 70 -3.26 4.78 5.76
N ARG A 71 -3.25 3.58 6.36
CA ARG A 71 -2.30 2.53 5.99
C ARG A 71 -2.55 2.00 4.58
N MET A 72 -3.80 1.72 4.23
CA MET A 72 -4.18 1.22 2.91
C MET A 72 -3.90 2.26 1.81
N GLU A 73 -4.19 3.54 2.08
CA GLU A 73 -3.83 4.65 1.19
C GLU A 73 -2.31 4.71 0.96
N THR A 74 -1.52 4.67 2.04
CA THR A 74 -0.05 4.71 1.95
C THR A 74 0.52 3.54 1.14
N LEU A 75 0.00 2.33 1.36
CA LEU A 75 0.47 1.12 0.69
C LEU A 75 0.17 1.12 -0.82
N LEU A 76 -1.06 1.49 -1.20
CA LEU A 76 -1.50 1.42 -2.59
C LEU A 76 -0.99 2.60 -3.42
N ASN A 77 -0.87 3.80 -2.83
CA ASN A 77 -0.24 4.95 -3.49
C ASN A 77 1.26 4.76 -3.71
N ARG A 78 1.95 3.98 -2.88
CA ARG A 78 3.36 3.64 -3.13
C ARG A 78 3.53 2.73 -4.35
N ARG A 79 2.64 1.77 -4.56
CA ARG A 79 2.69 0.85 -5.73
C ARG A 79 2.50 1.59 -7.05
N THR A 80 1.52 2.49 -7.11
CA THR A 80 1.23 3.25 -8.34
C THR A 80 2.37 4.20 -8.72
N ARG A 81 3.08 4.76 -7.73
CA ARG A 81 4.26 5.61 -8.01
C ARG A 81 5.46 4.83 -8.54
N THR A 82 5.67 3.58 -8.09
CA THR A 82 6.75 2.75 -8.61
C THR A 82 6.48 2.33 -10.06
N SER A 83 5.25 1.97 -10.42
CA SER A 83 4.92 1.59 -11.80
C SER A 83 5.06 2.72 -12.82
N TYR A 84 4.85 3.98 -12.41
CA TYR A 84 4.99 5.13 -13.31
C TYR A 84 6.45 5.51 -13.60
N ASN A 85 7.40 5.15 -12.73
CA ASN A 85 8.82 5.47 -12.92
C ASN A 85 9.59 4.43 -13.76
N GLU A 86 9.04 3.23 -13.99
CA GLU A 86 9.67 2.18 -14.81
C GLU A 86 9.28 2.22 -16.29
N SER A 87 8.30 3.04 -16.69
CA SER A 87 7.88 3.20 -18.10
C SER A 87 8.62 4.32 -18.85
N GLY A 88 9.70 4.87 -18.28
CA GLY A 88 10.44 6.02 -18.82
C GLY A 88 11.81 5.72 -19.46
N TYR A 89 12.15 4.46 -19.71
CA TYR A 89 13.41 4.09 -20.38
C TYR A 89 13.17 3.11 -21.52
N GLY A 90 13.14 3.63 -22.75
CA GLY A 90 13.21 2.83 -23.96
C GLY A 90 13.00 3.65 -25.22
N ARG A 91 14.06 3.69 -26.07
CA ARG A 91 14.16 4.33 -27.41
C ARG A 91 14.38 5.85 -27.32
N ASP A 92 15.56 6.40 -27.62
CA ASP A 92 16.24 6.35 -28.91
C ASP A 92 17.78 6.34 -28.79
N GLN A 93 18.43 5.24 -29.16
CA GLN A 93 19.80 5.23 -29.68
C GLN A 93 19.98 3.95 -30.48
N GLU A 94 19.48 3.96 -31.72
CA GLU A 94 19.91 3.04 -32.76
C GLU A 94 19.64 3.71 -34.11
N GLU A 95 20.55 4.58 -34.55
CA GLU A 95 20.79 4.72 -35.98
C GLU A 95 22.26 4.47 -36.24
N ASP A 96 22.43 3.36 -36.95
CA ASP A 96 23.61 2.60 -37.24
C ASP A 96 24.52 3.33 -38.23
N GLN A 97 25.81 3.05 -38.13
CA GLN A 97 26.80 3.45 -39.12
C GLN A 97 26.60 2.62 -40.39
N THR A 98 26.57 3.24 -41.59
CA THR A 98 27.22 2.69 -42.80
C THR A 98 27.22 3.67 -44.00
N THR A 99 28.41 4.16 -44.33
CA THR A 99 29.03 4.37 -45.66
C THR A 99 28.22 4.87 -46.89
N ALA A 100 28.67 5.99 -47.52
CA ALA A 100 29.23 6.02 -48.90
C ALA A 100 29.49 7.45 -49.45
N SER A 101 30.72 7.64 -49.95
CA SER A 101 31.28 8.53 -50.99
C SER A 101 30.58 9.82 -51.46
N SER A 102 31.38 10.91 -51.47
CA SER A 102 31.75 11.66 -52.69
C SER A 102 33.02 12.46 -52.45
#